data_AF-A0A9D7PR64-F1
#
_entry.id   AF-A0A9D7PR64-F1
#
_cell.length_a   1.000
_cell.length_b   1.000
_cell.length_c   1.000
_cell.angle_alpha   90.00
_cell.angle_beta   90.00
_cell.angle_gamma   90.00
#
_symmetry.space_group_name_H-M   'P 1'
#
loop_
_entity.id
_entity.type
_entity.pdbx_description
1 polymer ?
#
loop_
_entity_poly.entity_id
_entity_poly.type
_entity_poly.pdbx_seq_one_letter_code
_entity_poly.pdbx_strand_id
1 'polypeptide(L)'
;MRTTQAGLFPSNALKRKDDALAEPVRLAYTPVQVGTDADDEPITSIVLHPTDAEPVMPGKEKHSKPLDYIRQAISITGSNQQEVVRQQFYALYTGSTDTKSKAFRRGWEAYMQQVTTNAE
;
A
#
# COMPACT_ATOMS: atom_id res chain seq x y z
N MET A 1 56.89 -7.69 37.32
CA MET A 1 57.13 -6.29 37.75
C MET A 1 56.37 -5.39 36.76
N ARG A 2 55.20 -4.88 37.18
CA ARG A 2 54.87 -3.45 37.40
C ARG A 2 55.09 -2.56 36.16
N THR A 3 54.03 -2.21 35.42
CA THR A 3 53.13 -1.01 35.56
C THR A 3 53.85 0.27 35.10
N THR A 4 53.34 1.00 34.10
CA THR A 4 52.56 2.27 34.23
C THR A 4 52.20 2.71 32.79
N GLN A 5 50.94 2.77 32.32
CA GLN A 5 49.82 3.70 32.58
C GLN A 5 49.97 5.08 31.89
N ALA A 6 48.98 5.41 31.05
CA ALA A 6 48.30 6.71 30.84
C ALA A 6 47.88 6.82 29.36
N GLY A 7 46.71 7.31 28.98
CA GLY A 7 45.85 8.22 29.72
C GLY A 7 44.36 8.06 29.42
N LEU A 8 43.62 8.79 30.24
CA LEU A 8 42.19 8.95 30.26
C LEU A 8 41.68 9.65 28.99
N PHE A 9 40.55 9.16 28.47
CA PHE A 9 39.48 10.05 28.02
C PHE A 9 38.17 9.58 28.66
N PRO A 10 37.47 10.45 29.42
CA PRO A 10 36.10 10.20 29.81
C PRO A 10 35.24 10.51 28.59
N SER A 11 34.45 9.56 28.12
CA SER A 11 33.46 9.86 27.08
C SER A 11 32.18 9.13 27.42
N ASN A 12 31.43 9.84 28.26
CA ASN A 12 29.98 9.90 28.26
C ASN A 12 29.27 8.63 27.79
N ALA A 13 28.66 7.98 28.77
CA ALA A 13 27.40 7.29 28.59
C ALA A 13 26.38 8.21 27.91
N LEU A 14 26.45 8.31 26.58
CA LEU A 14 25.33 8.70 25.75
C LEU A 14 24.38 7.51 25.77
N LYS A 15 23.57 7.45 26.83
CA LYS A 15 22.23 6.90 26.74
C LYS A 15 21.55 7.67 25.60
N ARG A 16 21.67 7.18 24.37
CA ARG A 16 20.70 7.49 23.33
C ARG A 16 19.41 6.82 23.79
N LYS A 17 18.64 7.59 24.57
CA LYS A 17 17.18 7.58 24.46
C LYS A 17 16.85 7.78 22.98
N ASP A 18 15.78 7.16 22.54
CA ASP A 18 15.30 7.17 21.17
C ASP A 18 15.99 6.15 20.26
N ASP A 19 16.02 4.90 20.72
CA ASP A 19 15.63 3.78 19.85
C ASP A 19 14.10 3.86 19.66
N ALA A 20 13.64 4.96 19.04
CA ALA A 20 12.33 4.97 18.45
C ALA A 20 12.48 4.05 17.25
N LEU A 21 12.05 2.80 17.42
CA LEU A 21 11.84 1.83 16.36
C LEU A 21 11.26 2.61 15.17
N ALA A 22 12.08 2.90 14.16
CA ALA A 22 11.60 3.60 12.98
C ALA A 22 10.54 2.69 12.39
N GLU A 23 9.28 3.09 12.54
CA GLU A 23 8.18 2.29 12.01
C GLU A 23 8.43 2.11 10.51
N PRO A 24 8.30 0.88 9.98
CA PRO A 24 8.61 0.61 8.59
C PRO A 24 7.78 1.54 7.71
N VAL A 25 8.44 2.39 6.93
CA VAL A 25 7.77 3.31 6.01
C VAL A 25 7.04 2.47 4.97
N ARG A 26 5.73 2.60 4.99
CA ARG A 26 4.81 1.94 4.06
C ARG A 26 4.84 2.70 2.74
N LEU A 27 5.20 2.00 1.66
CA LEU A 27 5.28 2.56 0.32
C LEU A 27 4.30 1.82 -0.59
N ALA A 28 3.48 2.57 -1.32
CA ALA A 28 2.72 2.05 -2.45
C ALA A 28 3.47 2.39 -3.75
N TYR A 29 3.25 1.57 -4.78
CA TYR A 29 3.88 1.76 -6.08
C TYR A 29 2.81 1.89 -7.18
N THR A 30 3.01 2.85 -8.07
CA THR A 30 2.15 3.04 -9.24
C THR A 30 3.02 2.95 -10.50
N PRO A 31 2.75 1.99 -11.40
CA PRO A 31 3.40 1.98 -12.70
C PRO A 31 2.85 3.14 -13.55
N VAL A 32 3.74 3.96 -14.09
CA VAL A 32 3.41 5.08 -14.99
C VAL A 32 4.10 4.86 -16.33
N GLN A 33 3.37 5.02 -17.43
CA GLN A 33 3.97 4.99 -18.76
C GLN A 33 4.71 6.30 -18.99
N VAL A 34 6.02 6.23 -19.22
CA VAL A 34 6.88 7.41 -19.42
C VAL A 34 7.21 7.66 -20.89
N GLY A 35 6.87 6.70 -21.75
CA GLY A 35 7.06 6.80 -23.20
C GLY A 35 6.93 5.44 -23.86
N THR A 36 7.48 5.38 -25.06
CA THR A 36 7.49 4.19 -25.91
C THR A 36 8.90 4.04 -26.48
N ASP A 37 9.42 2.82 -26.57
CA ASP A 37 10.75 2.60 -27.15
C ASP A 37 10.73 2.60 -28.69
N ALA A 38 11.87 2.27 -29.30
CA ALA A 38 12.03 2.27 -30.75
C ALA A 38 11.19 1.18 -31.47
N ASP A 39 10.76 0.16 -30.74
CA ASP A 39 9.93 -0.96 -31.18
C ASP A 39 8.44 -0.73 -30.85
N ASP A 40 8.07 0.47 -30.43
CA ASP A 40 6.71 0.87 -30.02
C ASP A 40 6.22 0.13 -28.74
N GLU A 41 7.14 -0.41 -27.92
CA GLU A 41 6.78 -1.02 -26.64
C GLU A 41 6.67 0.03 -25.51
N PRO A 42 5.66 -0.08 -24.62
CA PRO A 42 5.43 0.88 -23.55
C PRO A 42 6.54 0.83 -22.49
N ILE A 43 7.27 1.95 -22.33
CA ILE A 43 8.26 2.10 -21.26
C ILE A 43 7.50 2.50 -19.99
N THR A 44 7.57 1.63 -18.97
CA THR A 44 6.95 1.86 -17.67
C THR A 44 7.98 2.22 -16.61
N SER A 45 7.66 3.22 -15.78
CA SER A 45 8.43 3.62 -14.61
C SER A 45 7.60 3.39 -13.35
N ILE A 46 8.23 3.21 -12.21
CA ILE A 46 7.55 2.96 -10.94
C ILE A 46 7.67 4.20 -10.06
N VAL A 47 6.54 4.79 -9.71
CA VAL A 47 6.49 5.88 -8.72
C VAL A 47 6.16 5.29 -7.36
N LEU A 48 7.08 5.44 -6.41
CA LEU A 48 6.87 5.08 -5.01
C LEU A 48 6.30 6.29 -4.26
N HIS A 49 5.22 6.09 -3.52
CA HIS A 49 4.65 7.12 -2.66
C HIS A 49 4.43 6.58 -1.24
N PRO A 50 4.66 7.41 -0.21
CA PRO A 50 4.33 7.05 1.16
C PRO A 50 2.83 6.79 1.23
N THR A 51 2.46 5.67 1.82
CA THR A 51 1.06 5.30 2.02
C THR A 51 0.85 4.98 3.48
N ASP A 52 -0.22 5.49 4.07
CA ASP A 52 -0.64 5.09 5.42
C ASP A 52 -1.44 3.78 5.39
N ALA A 53 -1.63 3.19 4.20
CA ALA A 53 -2.39 1.95 4.07
C ALA A 53 -1.72 0.81 4.85
N GLU A 54 -2.50 0.20 5.75
CA GLU A 54 -2.13 -1.05 6.41
C GLU A 54 -1.77 -2.10 5.34
N PRO A 55 -0.78 -2.99 5.60
CA PRO A 55 -0.48 -4.02 4.63
C PRO A 55 -1.72 -4.90 4.64
N VAL A 56 -2.21 -5.33 3.48
CA VAL A 56 -3.26 -6.36 3.48
C VAL A 56 -2.59 -7.64 4.00
N MET A 57 -2.55 -7.80 5.32
CA MET A 57 -2.04 -9.00 5.97
C MET A 57 -3.00 -10.12 5.57
N PRO A 58 -2.51 -11.24 5.03
CA PRO A 58 -3.34 -12.40 4.73
C PRO A 58 -3.72 -13.06 6.06
N GLY A 59 -4.68 -12.47 6.76
CA GLY A 59 -4.94 -12.78 8.16
C GLY A 59 -6.35 -12.39 8.59
N LYS A 60 -7.32 -13.24 8.24
CA LYS A 60 -8.65 -13.37 8.89
C LYS A 60 -9.70 -12.28 8.67
N GLU A 61 -9.60 -11.45 7.63
CA GLU A 61 -10.83 -10.85 7.12
C GLU A 61 -11.57 -11.91 6.31
N LYS A 62 -12.90 -11.97 6.39
CA LYS A 62 -13.70 -12.79 5.47
C LYS A 62 -13.46 -12.21 4.07
N HIS A 63 -12.43 -12.70 3.37
CA HIS A 63 -11.98 -12.24 2.05
C HIS A 63 -13.13 -12.40 1.06
N SER A 64 -14.00 -11.38 1.02
CA SER A 64 -14.99 -11.25 -0.02
C SER A 64 -14.18 -10.89 -1.26
N LYS A 65 -13.94 -11.87 -2.16
CA LYS A 65 -13.27 -11.67 -3.45
C LYS A 65 -13.57 -10.29 -4.08
N PRO A 66 -14.83 -9.80 -4.13
CA PRO A 66 -15.09 -8.47 -4.66
C PRO A 66 -14.40 -7.31 -3.91
N LEU A 67 -14.26 -7.35 -2.58
CA LEU A 67 -13.55 -6.32 -1.81
C LEU A 67 -12.07 -6.25 -2.22
N ASP A 68 -11.41 -7.39 -2.40
CA ASP A 68 -10.02 -7.43 -2.88
C ASP A 68 -9.89 -6.79 -4.26
N TYR A 69 -10.82 -7.08 -5.18
CA TYR A 69 -10.85 -6.44 -6.49
C TYR A 69 -11.17 -4.93 -6.43
N ILE A 70 -11.96 -4.47 -5.46
CA ILE A 70 -12.19 -3.03 -5.23
C ILE A 70 -10.91 -2.35 -4.76
N ARG A 71 -10.22 -2.94 -3.76
CA ARG A 71 -8.93 -2.43 -3.27
C ARG A 71 -7.89 -2.40 -4.40
N GLN A 72 -7.84 -3.44 -5.23
CA GLN A 72 -6.98 -3.50 -6.39
C GLN A 72 -7.36 -2.45 -7.45
N ALA A 73 -8.64 -2.28 -7.73
CA ALA A 73 -9.13 -1.28 -8.68
C ALA A 73 -8.78 0.15 -8.23
N ILE A 74 -8.95 0.47 -6.94
CA ILE A 74 -8.53 1.74 -6.34
C ILE A 74 -7.02 1.94 -6.45
N SER A 75 -6.24 0.90 -6.15
CA SER A 75 -4.78 0.95 -6.25
C SER A 75 -4.31 1.23 -7.67
N ILE A 76 -4.95 0.63 -8.68
CA ILE A 76 -4.63 0.85 -10.10
C ILE A 76 -5.06 2.24 -10.57
N THR A 77 -6.22 2.71 -10.16
CA THR A 77 -6.76 4.01 -10.62
C THR A 77 -6.20 5.19 -9.83
N GLY A 78 -5.62 4.95 -8.64
CA GLY A 78 -5.22 5.99 -7.70
C GLY A 78 -6.39 6.86 -7.21
N SER A 79 -7.64 6.38 -7.37
CA SER A 79 -8.84 7.17 -7.14
C SER A 79 -9.89 6.37 -6.38
N ASN A 80 -10.50 7.02 -5.39
CA ASN A 80 -11.64 6.49 -4.62
C ASN A 80 -13.00 6.91 -5.23
N GLN A 81 -13.02 7.43 -6.46
CA GLN A 81 -14.27 7.73 -7.13
C GLN A 81 -14.96 6.45 -7.60
N GLN A 82 -16.19 6.22 -7.12
CA GLN A 82 -16.94 5.01 -7.36
C GLN A 82 -17.03 4.63 -8.85
N GLU A 83 -17.23 5.59 -9.74
CA GLU A 83 -17.35 5.32 -11.19
C GLU A 83 -16.03 4.84 -11.80
N VAL A 84 -14.91 5.46 -11.42
CA VAL A 84 -13.57 5.09 -11.89
C VAL A 84 -13.18 3.70 -11.38
N VAL A 85 -13.43 3.43 -10.10
CA VAL A 85 -13.21 2.10 -9.50
C VAL A 85 -14.12 1.05 -10.14
N ARG A 86 -15.37 1.40 -10.46
CA ARG A 86 -16.30 0.49 -11.13
C ARG A 86 -15.81 0.08 -12.51
N GLN A 87 -15.35 1.03 -13.32
CA GLN A 87 -14.81 0.72 -14.65
C GLN A 87 -13.62 -0.22 -14.55
N GLN A 88 -12.68 0.08 -13.64
CA GLN A 88 -11.51 -0.78 -13.43
C GLN A 88 -11.87 -2.15 -12.86
N PHE A 89 -12.83 -2.23 -11.92
CA PHE A 89 -13.33 -3.49 -11.40
C PHE A 89 -13.95 -4.35 -12.51
N TYR A 90 -14.70 -3.76 -13.45
CA TYR A 90 -15.33 -4.50 -14.53
C TYR A 90 -14.32 -5.05 -15.53
N ALA A 91 -13.17 -4.38 -15.68
CA ALA A 91 -12.04 -4.88 -16.47
C ALA A 91 -11.35 -6.07 -15.80
N LEU A 92 -11.22 -6.06 -14.47
CA LEU A 92 -10.51 -7.11 -13.70
C LEU A 92 -11.39 -8.31 -13.34
N TYR A 93 -12.68 -8.09 -13.07
CA TYR A 93 -13.59 -9.11 -12.57
C TYR A 93 -14.21 -9.89 -13.73
N THR A 94 -14.07 -11.22 -13.72
CA THR A 94 -14.63 -12.10 -14.74
C THR A 94 -16.07 -12.51 -14.40
N GLY A 95 -16.94 -12.62 -15.41
CA GLY A 95 -18.34 -13.02 -15.24
C GLY A 95 -19.33 -12.15 -16.02
N SER A 96 -20.62 -12.48 -15.89
CA SER A 96 -21.71 -11.74 -16.55
C SER A 96 -21.91 -10.36 -15.92
N THR A 97 -22.46 -9.41 -16.69
CA THR A 97 -22.70 -8.02 -16.24
C THR A 97 -23.49 -7.93 -14.94
N ASP A 98 -24.49 -8.81 -14.75
CA ASP A 98 -25.28 -8.89 -13.50
C ASP A 98 -24.43 -9.34 -12.30
N THR A 99 -23.58 -10.36 -12.49
CA THR A 99 -22.66 -10.87 -11.48
C THR A 99 -21.62 -9.82 -11.10
N LYS A 100 -21.04 -9.12 -12.09
CA LYS A 100 -20.09 -8.03 -11.85
C LYS A 100 -20.75 -6.90 -11.04
N SER A 101 -21.99 -6.53 -11.38
CA SER A 101 -22.72 -5.46 -10.68
C SER A 101 -23.02 -5.80 -9.23
N LYS A 102 -23.48 -7.03 -8.95
CA LYS A 102 -23.72 -7.51 -7.59
C LYS A 102 -22.44 -7.65 -6.79
N ALA A 103 -21.37 -8.16 -7.41
CA ALA A 103 -20.06 -8.29 -6.79
C ALA A 103 -19.47 -6.92 -6.45
N PHE A 104 -19.49 -5.97 -7.40
CA PHE A 104 -19.04 -4.60 -7.20
C PHE A 104 -19.78 -3.93 -6.04
N ARG A 105 -21.11 -3.98 -6.03
CA ARG A 105 -21.92 -3.37 -4.96
C ARG A 105 -21.53 -3.93 -3.59
N ARG A 106 -21.45 -5.26 -3.45
CA ARG A 106 -21.06 -5.92 -2.20
C ARG A 106 -19.63 -5.58 -1.76
N GLY A 107 -18.69 -5.49 -2.70
CA GLY A 107 -17.30 -5.11 -2.41
C GLY A 107 -17.17 -3.64 -2.02
N TRP A 108 -17.88 -2.75 -2.73
CA TRP A 108 -17.87 -1.31 -2.50
C TRP A 108 -18.50 -0.93 -1.16
N GLU A 109 -19.62 -1.56 -0.78
CA GLU A 109 -20.24 -1.36 0.53
C GLU A 109 -19.29 -1.78 1.66
N ALA A 110 -18.62 -2.92 1.53
CA ALA A 110 -17.63 -3.38 2.51
C ALA A 110 -16.43 -2.42 2.62
N TYR A 111 -15.95 -1.90 1.48
CA TYR A 111 -14.87 -0.92 1.44
C TYR A 111 -15.28 0.39 2.13
N MET A 112 -16.47 0.92 1.82
CA MET A 112 -16.99 2.13 2.44
C MET A 112 -17.20 1.96 3.95
N GLN A 113 -17.66 0.79 4.40
CA GLN A 113 -17.76 0.50 5.83
C GLN A 113 -16.39 0.58 6.51
N GLN A 114 -15.34 0.00 5.92
CA GLN A 114 -13.98 0.09 6.46
C GLN A 114 -13.44 1.52 6.49
N VAL A 115 -13.63 2.27 5.41
CA VAL A 115 -13.18 3.68 5.34
C VAL A 115 -13.92 4.54 6.35
N THR A 116 -15.21 4.29 6.60
CA THR A 116 -16.00 5.06 7.58
C THR A 116 -15.64 4.67 9.01
N THR A 117 -15.40 3.39 9.30
CA THR A 117 -15.03 2.91 10.64
C THR A 117 -13.61 3.30 11.05
N ASN A 118 -12.69 3.45 10.09
CA ASN A 118 -11.32 3.91 10.37
C ASN A 118 -11.19 5.45 10.44
N ALA A 119 -12.29 6.20 10.30
CA ALA A 119 -12.32 7.66 10.37
C ALA A 119 -12.76 8.22 11.73
N GLU A 120 -13.02 7.35 12.72
CA GLU A 120 -13.24 7.69 14.15
C GLU A 120 -12.01 7.37 15.00
#